data_AF-X1MGP6-F1
#
_entry.id   AF-X1MGP6-F1
#
_cell.length_a   1.000
_cell.length_b   1.000
_cell.length_c   1.000
_cell.angle_alpha   90.00
_cell.angle_beta   90.00
_cell.angle_gamma   90.00
#
_symmetry.space_group_name_H-M   'P 1'
#
loop_
_entity.id
_entity.type
_entity.pdbx_description
1 polymer ?
#
loop_
_entity_poly.entity_id
_entity_poly.type
_entity_poly.pdbx_seq_one_letter_code
_entity_poly.pdbx_strand_id
1 'polypeptide(L)'
;PNKYALANVKARARMILLFEYANMDGNLVCGTSNKSEILIGYFTKYGDGGVDIQPIGDLYKTQVLELAKYLKIPKEIISKPPTAGLWHGQTDEQELKLNYGELDRILLGLERKMDIKDIAKGAGVKKSEVERVKKMRAKSQHKRRTALIPKVGLRTP
;
A
#
# COMPACT_ATOMS: atom_id res chain seq x y z
N PRO A 1 18.06 -14.82 -10.13
CA PRO A 1 16.69 -14.29 -10.41
C PRO A 1 16.53 -12.86 -9.86
N ASN A 2 15.78 -11.99 -10.55
CA ASN A 2 15.43 -10.65 -10.02
C ASN A 2 14.65 -10.80 -8.70
N LYS A 3 15.19 -10.25 -7.61
CA LYS A 3 14.60 -10.41 -6.26
C LYS A 3 13.15 -9.91 -6.17
N TYR A 4 12.81 -8.84 -6.87
CA TYR A 4 11.45 -8.28 -6.90
C TYR A 4 10.48 -9.18 -7.66
N ALA A 5 10.94 -9.81 -8.75
CA ALA A 5 10.11 -10.75 -9.50
C ALA A 5 9.75 -11.97 -8.64
N LEU A 6 10.73 -12.53 -7.91
CA LEU A 6 10.50 -13.64 -6.98
C LEU A 6 9.57 -13.23 -5.81
N ALA A 7 9.78 -12.04 -5.26
CA ALA A 7 8.93 -11.48 -4.21
C ALA A 7 7.46 -11.38 -4.65
N ASN A 8 7.21 -10.90 -5.87
CA ASN A 8 5.86 -10.83 -6.46
C ASN A 8 5.22 -12.22 -6.64
N VAL A 9 6.00 -13.24 -7.03
CA VAL A 9 5.51 -14.62 -7.14
C VAL A 9 5.05 -15.14 -5.78
N LYS A 10 5.82 -14.90 -4.71
CA LYS A 10 5.42 -15.30 -3.34
C LYS A 10 4.12 -14.62 -2.91
N ALA A 11 3.96 -13.32 -3.17
CA ALA A 11 2.74 -12.59 -2.85
C ALA A 11 1.52 -13.14 -3.62
N ARG A 12 1.69 -13.47 -4.91
CA ARG A 12 0.65 -14.08 -5.75
C ARG A 12 0.28 -15.49 -5.32
N ALA A 13 1.26 -16.29 -4.90
CA ALA A 13 0.99 -17.63 -4.37
C ALA A 13 0.10 -17.56 -3.11
N ARG A 14 0.34 -16.60 -2.22
CA ARG A 14 -0.53 -16.39 -1.05
C ARG A 14 -1.96 -15.99 -1.44
N MET A 15 -2.10 -15.13 -2.45
CA MET A 15 -3.41 -14.74 -2.98
C MET A 15 -4.19 -15.96 -3.50
N ILE A 16 -3.54 -16.84 -4.27
CA ILE A 16 -4.16 -18.08 -4.77
C ILE A 16 -4.71 -18.92 -3.61
N LEU A 17 -3.90 -19.15 -2.57
CA LEU A 17 -4.30 -19.93 -1.40
C LEU A 17 -5.46 -19.26 -0.65
N LEU A 18 -5.42 -17.95 -0.45
CA LEU A 18 -6.51 -17.23 0.24
C LEU A 18 -7.84 -17.38 -0.48
N PHE A 19 -7.84 -17.29 -1.82
CA PHE A 19 -9.06 -17.48 -2.61
C PHE A 19 -9.50 -18.95 -2.67
N GLU A 20 -8.58 -19.91 -2.65
CA GLU A 20 -8.93 -21.33 -2.52
C GLU A 20 -9.75 -21.57 -1.25
N TYR A 21 -9.22 -21.17 -0.08
CA TYR A 21 -9.94 -21.29 1.19
C TYR A 21 -11.25 -20.51 1.21
N ALA A 22 -11.26 -19.27 0.70
CA ALA A 22 -12.46 -18.46 0.66
C ALA A 22 -13.56 -19.11 -0.19
N ASN A 23 -13.21 -19.66 -1.36
CA ASN A 23 -14.16 -20.28 -2.27
C ASN A 23 -14.68 -21.64 -1.75
N MET A 24 -13.87 -22.39 -1.00
CA MET A 24 -14.31 -23.65 -0.38
C MET A 24 -15.45 -23.43 0.63
N ASP A 25 -15.39 -22.32 1.37
CA ASP A 25 -16.31 -22.03 2.47
C ASP A 25 -17.35 -20.94 2.14
N GLY A 26 -17.35 -20.41 0.91
CA GLY A 26 -18.23 -19.31 0.51
C GLY A 26 -17.94 -17.97 1.20
N ASN A 27 -16.68 -17.74 1.59
CA ASN A 27 -16.21 -16.53 2.26
C ASN A 27 -15.68 -15.47 1.28
N LEU A 28 -15.39 -14.27 1.80
CA LEU A 28 -14.71 -13.19 1.08
C LEU A 28 -13.27 -13.00 1.59
N VAL A 29 -12.35 -12.68 0.70
CA VAL A 29 -10.95 -12.35 1.04
C VAL A 29 -10.85 -10.89 1.48
N CYS A 30 -10.49 -10.69 2.75
CA CYS A 30 -10.24 -9.37 3.33
C CYS A 30 -8.77 -8.95 3.16
N GLY A 31 -8.54 -7.83 2.49
CA GLY A 31 -7.21 -7.26 2.30
C GLY A 31 -6.74 -6.36 3.44
N THR A 32 -5.42 -6.25 3.55
CA THR A 32 -4.74 -5.55 4.66
C THR A 32 -3.84 -4.40 4.18
N SER A 33 -3.87 -4.04 2.90
CA SER A 33 -3.14 -2.87 2.41
C SER A 33 -3.75 -1.59 3.00
N ASN A 34 -2.90 -0.70 3.50
CA ASN A 34 -3.33 0.61 4.00
C ASN A 34 -3.19 1.70 2.93
N LYS A 35 -3.82 2.85 3.15
CA LYS A 35 -3.85 3.97 2.20
C LYS A 35 -2.45 4.42 1.78
N SER A 36 -1.50 4.42 2.72
CA SER A 36 -0.12 4.83 2.46
C SER A 36 0.55 3.95 1.41
N GLU A 37 0.46 2.64 1.57
CA GLU A 37 0.97 1.63 0.62
C GLU A 37 0.25 1.71 -0.74
N ILE A 38 -1.09 1.79 -0.70
CA ILE A 38 -1.93 1.82 -1.90
C ILE A 38 -1.58 3.03 -2.78
N LEU A 39 -1.46 4.22 -2.19
CA LEU A 39 -1.24 5.47 -2.91
C LEU A 39 0.12 5.51 -3.62
N ILE A 40 1.16 4.88 -3.07
CA ILE A 40 2.47 4.80 -3.73
C ILE A 40 2.68 3.51 -4.52
N GLY A 41 1.73 2.56 -4.43
CA GLY A 41 1.79 1.27 -5.11
C GLY A 41 2.76 0.28 -4.46
N TYR A 42 3.00 0.39 -3.16
CA TYR A 42 3.87 -0.48 -2.39
C TYR A 42 3.14 -1.78 -1.98
N PHE A 43 2.71 -2.52 -3.01
CA PHE A 43 2.05 -3.81 -2.89
C PHE A 43 2.18 -4.57 -4.22
N THR A 44 1.98 -5.88 -4.20
CA THR A 44 1.97 -6.69 -5.43
C THR A 44 0.57 -6.67 -6.04
N LYS A 45 0.46 -6.13 -7.26
CA LYS A 45 -0.79 -6.21 -8.04
C LYS A 45 -1.14 -7.68 -8.32
N TYR A 46 -2.36 -8.07 -7.94
CA TYR A 46 -2.86 -9.46 -7.91
C TYR A 46 -2.07 -10.39 -6.97
N GLY A 47 -1.31 -9.84 -6.03
CA GLY A 47 -0.76 -10.57 -4.89
C GLY A 47 -1.53 -10.19 -3.65
N ASP A 48 -0.86 -9.56 -2.69
CA ASP A 48 -1.46 -8.99 -1.48
C ASP A 48 -2.54 -7.92 -1.77
N GLY A 49 -2.54 -7.31 -2.97
CA GLY A 49 -3.61 -6.43 -3.43
C GLY A 49 -4.76 -7.12 -4.19
N GLY A 50 -4.74 -8.44 -4.39
CA GLY A 50 -5.83 -9.20 -5.00
C GLY A 50 -6.77 -9.72 -3.92
N VAL A 51 -7.87 -9.02 -3.67
CA VAL A 51 -8.79 -9.22 -2.54
C VAL A 51 -10.19 -8.75 -2.92
N ASP A 52 -11.21 -9.14 -2.15
CA ASP A 52 -12.60 -8.73 -2.38
C ASP A 52 -12.91 -7.38 -1.72
N ILE A 53 -12.44 -7.16 -0.49
CA ILE A 53 -12.63 -5.91 0.26
C ILE A 53 -11.35 -5.44 0.96
N GLN A 54 -11.23 -4.14 1.25
CA GLN A 54 -10.10 -3.56 1.99
C GLN A 54 -10.58 -2.67 3.15
N PRO A 55 -10.88 -3.25 4.33
CA PRO A 55 -11.48 -2.51 5.45
C PRO A 55 -10.63 -1.34 5.97
N ILE A 56 -9.30 -1.42 5.82
CA ILE A 56 -8.34 -0.39 6.25
C ILE A 56 -7.71 0.36 5.07
N GLY A 57 -8.23 0.17 3.85
CA GLY A 57 -7.64 0.73 2.62
C GLY A 57 -7.66 2.25 2.55
N ASP A 58 -8.53 2.91 3.32
CA ASP A 58 -8.59 4.38 3.40
C ASP A 58 -7.97 4.95 4.70
N LEU A 59 -7.30 4.11 5.50
CA LEU A 59 -6.51 4.56 6.65
C LEU A 59 -5.04 4.67 6.27
N TYR A 60 -4.41 5.81 6.59
CA TYR A 60 -2.96 5.92 6.53
C TYR A 60 -2.28 5.02 7.57
N LYS A 61 -1.01 4.66 7.37
CA LYS A 61 -0.29 3.75 8.27
C LYS A 61 -0.28 4.25 9.72
N THR A 62 -0.09 5.56 9.93
CA THR A 62 -0.18 6.20 11.25
C THR A 62 -1.54 5.98 11.89
N GLN A 63 -2.63 6.10 11.14
CA GLN A 63 -3.99 5.84 11.62
C GLN A 63 -4.23 4.35 11.89
N VAL A 64 -3.66 3.45 11.08
CA VAL A 64 -3.70 2.00 11.35
C VAL A 64 -3.01 1.67 12.68
N LEU A 65 -1.89 2.32 13.01
CA LEU A 65 -1.21 2.15 14.30
C LEU A 65 -2.05 2.68 15.46
N GLU A 66 -2.75 3.80 15.29
CA GLU A 66 -3.69 4.32 16.29
C GLU A 66 -4.87 3.37 16.51
N LEU A 67 -5.45 2.86 15.43
CA LEU A 67 -6.52 1.87 15.48
C LEU A 67 -6.06 0.57 16.15
N ALA A 68 -4.84 0.10 15.87
CA ALA A 68 -4.28 -1.09 16.51
C ALA A 68 -4.13 -0.92 18.03
N LYS A 69 -3.71 0.27 18.49
CA LYS A 69 -3.66 0.59 19.93
C LYS A 69 -5.05 0.58 20.56
N TYR A 70 -6.02 1.18 19.88
CA TYR A 70 -7.42 1.20 20.33
C TYR A 70 -8.01 -0.21 20.45
N LEU A 71 -7.75 -1.08 19.47
CA LEU A 71 -8.15 -2.48 19.46
C LEU A 71 -7.33 -3.38 20.41
N LYS A 72 -6.36 -2.81 21.15
CA LYS A 72 -5.49 -3.53 22.09
C LYS A 72 -4.67 -4.65 21.45
N ILE A 73 -4.24 -4.46 20.19
CA ILE A 73 -3.30 -5.37 19.55
C ILE A 73 -2.01 -5.45 20.40
N PRO A 74 -1.39 -6.64 20.56
CA PRO A 74 -0.17 -6.81 21.34
C PRO A 74 0.93 -5.79 21.00
N LYS A 75 1.57 -5.23 22.02
CA LYS A 75 2.60 -4.18 21.85
C LYS A 75 3.74 -4.63 20.94
N GLU A 76 4.15 -5.89 21.05
CA GLU A 76 5.18 -6.51 20.21
C GLU A 76 4.85 -6.50 18.72
N ILE A 77 3.57 -6.53 18.34
CA ILE A 77 3.12 -6.41 16.95
C ILE A 77 3.16 -4.94 16.51
N ILE A 78 2.69 -4.03 17.37
CA ILE A 78 2.63 -2.58 17.07
C ILE A 78 4.04 -1.98 16.95
N SER A 79 4.97 -2.37 17.82
CA SER A 79 6.34 -1.85 17.84
C SER A 79 7.26 -2.51 16.82
N LYS A 80 6.80 -3.56 16.14
CA LYS A 80 7.60 -4.25 15.14
C LYS A 80 7.87 -3.32 13.95
N PRO A 81 9.13 -3.19 13.49
CA PRO A 81 9.44 -2.43 12.29
C PRO A 81 8.63 -2.95 11.08
N PRO A 82 7.98 -2.07 10.30
CA PRO A 82 7.25 -2.46 9.11
C PRO A 82 8.14 -3.17 8.10
N THR A 83 7.68 -4.34 7.65
CA THR A 83 8.35 -5.16 6.66
C THR A 83 7.34 -5.92 5.82
N ALA A 84 7.51 -5.92 4.50
CA ALA A 84 6.76 -6.80 3.60
C ALA A 84 7.13 -8.29 3.74
N GLY A 85 8.26 -8.62 4.40
CA GLY A 85 8.66 -10.00 4.69
C GLY A 85 8.94 -10.85 3.44
N LEU A 86 9.34 -10.23 2.32
CA LEU A 86 9.55 -10.93 1.04
C LEU A 86 10.97 -11.50 0.90
N TRP A 87 11.95 -10.91 1.59
CA TRP A 87 13.32 -11.41 1.74
C TRP A 87 13.95 -10.95 3.07
N HIS A 88 15.07 -11.58 3.44
CA HIS A 88 15.75 -11.33 4.72
C HIS A 88 16.29 -9.90 4.82
N GLY A 89 16.08 -9.24 5.96
CA GLY A 89 16.55 -7.88 6.24
C GLY A 89 15.73 -6.76 5.58
N GLN A 90 14.61 -7.06 4.92
CA GLN A 90 13.77 -6.05 4.29
C GLN A 90 13.05 -5.19 5.34
N THR A 91 13.11 -3.85 5.19
CA THR A 91 12.23 -2.92 5.91
C THR A 91 11.68 -1.87 4.96
N ASP A 92 10.43 -1.48 5.19
CA ASP A 92 9.71 -0.60 4.26
C ASP A 92 10.35 0.81 4.27
N GLU A 93 10.76 1.29 5.44
CA GLU A 93 11.37 2.61 5.60
C GLU A 93 12.75 2.72 4.94
N GLN A 94 13.53 1.63 4.87
CA GLN A 94 14.81 1.62 4.13
C GLN A 94 14.58 1.70 2.61
N GLU A 95 13.56 1.01 2.10
CA GLU A 95 13.20 1.09 0.68
C GLU A 95 12.61 2.45 0.32
N LEU A 96 11.76 2.98 1.20
CA LEU A 96 11.07 4.25 1.01
C LEU A 96 11.94 5.46 1.33
N LYS A 97 13.02 5.30 2.11
CA LYS A 97 13.89 6.37 2.64
C LYS A 97 13.13 7.45 3.41
N LEU A 98 11.96 7.09 3.94
CA LEU A 98 11.05 7.94 4.70
C LEU A 98 10.41 7.07 5.78
N ASN A 99 10.18 7.63 6.95
CA ASN A 99 9.29 6.97 7.90
C ASN A 99 7.83 7.18 7.49
N TYR A 100 6.94 6.35 8.02
CA TYR A 100 5.51 6.46 7.67
C TYR A 100 4.86 7.77 8.11
N GLY A 101 5.33 8.41 9.18
CA GLY A 101 4.82 9.72 9.60
C GLY A 101 5.13 10.82 8.58
N GLU A 102 6.31 10.79 7.97
CA GLU A 102 6.69 11.68 6.87
C GLU A 102 5.88 11.36 5.61
N LEU A 103 5.81 10.08 5.22
CA LEU A 103 5.07 9.64 4.04
C LEU A 103 3.59 10.03 4.12
N ASP A 104 2.94 9.79 5.26
CA ASP A 104 1.51 10.06 5.45
C ASP A 104 1.22 11.56 5.35
N ARG A 105 2.08 12.41 5.94
CA ARG A 105 1.95 13.88 5.82
C ARG A 105 2.12 14.33 4.36
N ILE A 106 3.08 13.75 3.62
CA ILE A 106 3.26 14.04 2.20
C ILE A 106 2.01 13.64 1.41
N LEU A 107 1.51 12.42 1.61
CA LEU A 107 0.34 11.91 0.90
C LEU A 107 -0.93 12.71 1.20
N LEU A 108 -1.16 13.07 2.46
CA LEU A 108 -2.27 13.94 2.88
C LEU A 108 -2.19 15.32 2.22
N GLY A 109 -1.00 15.92 2.19
CA GLY A 109 -0.78 17.20 1.53
C GLY A 109 -1.05 17.16 0.02
N LEU A 110 -0.61 16.08 -0.65
CA LEU A 110 -0.89 15.84 -2.07
C LEU A 110 -2.38 15.63 -2.33
N GLU A 111 -3.09 14.93 -1.45
CA GLU A 111 -4.54 14.70 -1.52
C GLU A 111 -5.32 16.01 -1.38
N ARG A 112 -4.89 16.88 -0.46
CA ARG A 112 -5.42 18.23 -0.26
C ARG A 112 -4.98 19.24 -1.32
N LYS A 113 -4.25 18.81 -2.36
CA LYS A 113 -3.73 19.66 -3.45
C LYS A 113 -2.90 20.86 -2.96
N MET A 114 -2.19 20.69 -1.85
CA MET A 114 -1.31 21.73 -1.30
C MET A 114 -0.07 21.96 -2.19
N ASP A 115 0.56 23.12 -2.06
CA ASP A 115 1.82 23.40 -2.74
C ASP A 115 2.95 22.52 -2.17
N ILE A 116 3.86 22.09 -3.06
CA ILE A 116 4.97 21.20 -2.71
C ILE A 116 5.87 21.79 -1.63
N LYS A 117 6.04 23.12 -1.60
CA LYS A 117 6.83 23.81 -0.57
C LYS A 117 6.17 23.67 0.80
N ASP A 118 4.86 23.81 0.88
CA ASP A 118 4.11 23.72 2.13
C ASP A 118 4.05 22.29 2.64
N ILE A 119 3.88 21.32 1.74
CA ILE A 119 3.96 19.88 2.08
C ILE A 119 5.33 19.54 2.64
N ALA A 120 6.41 19.98 1.97
CA ALA A 120 7.78 19.71 2.41
C ALA A 120 8.03 20.29 3.82
N LYS A 121 7.59 21.53 4.06
CA LYS A 121 7.70 22.19 5.37
C LYS A 121 6.90 21.44 6.44
N GLY A 122 5.64 21.09 6.17
CA GLY A 122 4.76 20.42 7.13
C GLY A 122 5.17 18.98 7.44
N ALA A 123 5.78 18.28 6.49
CA ALA A 123 6.30 16.93 6.69
C ALA A 123 7.73 16.89 7.26
N GLY A 124 8.44 18.03 7.27
CA GLY A 124 9.83 18.10 7.74
C GLY A 124 10.85 17.51 6.77
N VAL A 125 10.55 17.50 5.47
CA VAL A 125 11.36 16.83 4.43
C VAL A 125 11.81 17.80 3.34
N LYS A 126 12.72 17.36 2.48
CA LYS A 126 13.13 18.11 1.27
C LYS A 126 12.01 18.06 0.21
N LYS A 127 11.88 19.13 -0.58
CA LYS A 127 10.95 19.16 -1.74
C LYS A 127 11.17 18.01 -2.72
N SER A 128 12.41 17.55 -2.87
CA SER A 128 12.78 16.39 -3.69
C SER A 128 12.07 15.11 -3.23
N GLU A 129 11.84 14.93 -1.94
CA GLU A 129 11.13 13.77 -1.39
C GLU A 129 9.63 13.83 -1.71
N VAL A 130 9.02 15.02 -1.58
CA VAL A 130 7.62 15.24 -2.00
C VAL A 130 7.44 14.93 -3.48
N GLU A 131 8.34 15.42 -4.34
CA GLU A 131 8.32 15.13 -5.77
C GLU A 131 8.55 13.65 -6.08
N ARG A 132 9.42 12.98 -5.33
CA ARG A 132 9.65 11.54 -5.46
C ARG A 132 8.38 10.75 -5.13
N VAL A 133 7.72 11.04 -4.01
CA VAL A 133 6.46 10.40 -3.62
C VAL A 133 5.35 10.68 -4.64
N LYS A 134 5.24 11.92 -5.12
CA LYS A 134 4.31 12.30 -6.21
C LYS A 134 4.53 11.47 -7.47
N LYS A 135 5.80 11.28 -7.89
CA LYS A 135 6.17 10.42 -9.02
C LYS A 135 5.86 8.94 -8.76
N MET A 136 6.12 8.42 -7.56
CA MET A 136 5.76 7.04 -7.19
C MET A 136 4.25 6.81 -7.28
N ARG A 137 3.45 7.75 -6.77
CA ARG A 137 1.99 7.73 -6.88
C ARG A 137 1.54 7.73 -8.34
N ALA A 138 2.10 8.59 -9.19
CA ALA A 138 1.75 8.62 -10.61
C ALA A 138 2.11 7.31 -11.33
N LYS A 139 3.34 6.82 -11.17
CA LYS A 139 3.82 5.58 -11.81
C LYS A 139 3.03 4.34 -11.39
N SER A 140 2.51 4.32 -10.16
CA SER A 140 1.74 3.19 -9.63
C SER A 140 0.25 3.24 -9.89
N GLN A 141 -0.26 4.26 -10.61
CA GLN A 141 -1.70 4.43 -10.84
C GLN A 141 -2.39 3.21 -11.45
N HIS A 142 -1.69 2.47 -12.30
CA HIS A 142 -2.18 1.23 -12.90
C HIS A 142 -2.49 0.10 -11.91
N LYS A 143 -2.02 0.20 -10.65
CA LYS A 143 -2.32 -0.75 -9.58
C LYS A 143 -3.62 -0.44 -8.83
N ARG A 144 -4.15 0.79 -8.95
CA ARG A 144 -5.38 1.27 -8.29
C ARG A 144 -6.57 1.33 -9.26
N ARG A 145 -6.49 0.61 -10.37
CA ARG A 145 -7.52 0.52 -11.40
C ARG A 145 -7.66 -0.92 -11.84
N THR A 146 -8.87 -1.28 -12.22
CA THR A 146 -9.12 -2.51 -12.99
C THR A 146 -8.39 -2.45 -14.33
N ALA A 147 -8.30 -3.59 -15.01
CA ALA A 147 -7.70 -3.64 -16.34
C ALA A 147 -8.44 -2.66 -17.27
N LEU A 148 -7.69 -1.82 -17.99
CA LEU A 148 -8.28 -0.91 -18.97
C LEU A 148 -8.77 -1.73 -20.16
N ILE A 149 -10.00 -1.48 -20.60
CA ILE A 149 -10.59 -2.14 -21.76
C ILE A 149 -10.76 -1.09 -22.87
N PRO A 150 -10.17 -1.27 -24.06
CA PRO A 150 -10.45 -0.41 -25.20
C PRO A 150 -11.92 -0.61 -25.61
N LYS A 151 -12.74 0.41 -25.42
CA LYS A 151 -14.19 0.31 -25.65
C LYS A 151 -14.50 0.44 -27.15
N VAL A 152 -15.22 -0.54 -27.68
CA VAL A 152 -15.81 -0.53 -29.03
C VAL A 152 -17.35 -0.48 -28.94
N GLY A 153 -17.92 -1.14 -27.93
CA GLY A 153 -19.36 -1.16 -27.66
C GLY A 153 -19.74 -0.40 -26.37
N LEU A 154 -21.05 -0.29 -26.13
CA LEU A 154 -21.61 0.52 -25.06
C LEU A 154 -21.60 -0.13 -23.66
N ARG A 155 -21.51 -1.47 -23.57
CA ARG A 155 -21.78 -2.22 -22.32
C ARG A 155 -20.57 -2.93 -21.70
N THR A 156 -19.36 -2.58 -22.12
CA THR A 156 -18.15 -3.03 -21.41
C THR A 156 -18.02 -2.24 -20.10
N PRO A 157 -17.85 -2.90 -18.93
CA PRO A 157 -17.58 -2.20 -17.67
C PRO A 157 -16.45 -1.16 -17.83
#